data_AF-A0A9X3IPY9-F1
#
_entry.id   AF-A0A9X3IPY9-F1
#
_cell.length_a   1.000
_cell.length_b   1.000
_cell.length_c   1.000
_cell.angle_alpha   90.00
_cell.angle_beta   90.00
_cell.angle_gamma   90.00
#
_symmetry.space_group_name_H-M   'P 1'
#
loop_
_entity.id
_entity.type
_entity.pdbx_description
1 polymer ?
#
loop_
_entity_poly.entity_id
_entity_poly.type
_entity_poly.pdbx_seq_one_letter_code
_entity_poly.pdbx_strand_id
1 'polypeptide(L)'
;MQDNELNGTQSLIQKYYEEEQQRAIREKSMAEIRLKLPVSDLAMLNMIARRFNKTRDDLSSDVMASALLDIFSRLESGERKLLARDADESSRKLAADIAEENGVNEVDSRPGFWANQEKLITKEEKRRARLAEKQRMNDESDGDDLDENRTTDQETTDQDSAVADVEVEISEVKAALTPVIEE
;
A
#
# COMPACT_ATOMS: atom_id res chain seq x y z
N MET A 1 -43.97 -0.26 -3.34
CA MET A 1 -43.64 0.53 -2.13
C MET A 1 -43.05 1.81 -2.66
N GLN A 2 -43.62 2.96 -2.31
CA GLN A 2 -43.25 4.26 -2.87
C GLN A 2 -41.88 4.67 -2.35
N ASP A 3 -40.91 4.77 -3.26
CA ASP A 3 -39.69 5.53 -3.08
C ASP A 3 -40.11 6.99 -2.95
N ASN A 4 -40.25 7.44 -1.71
CA ASN A 4 -40.57 8.81 -1.40
C ASN A 4 -39.31 9.62 -1.69
N GLU A 5 -39.31 10.36 -2.80
CA GLU A 5 -38.23 11.25 -3.20
C GLU A 5 -37.92 12.23 -2.06
N LEU A 6 -36.91 11.89 -1.25
CA LEU A 6 -36.43 12.75 -0.18
C LEU A 6 -35.98 14.07 -0.82
N ASN A 7 -36.60 15.18 -0.39
CA ASN A 7 -36.20 16.53 -0.77
C ASN A 7 -34.67 16.66 -0.66
N GLY A 8 -33.99 17.32 -1.60
CA GLY A 8 -32.51 17.27 -1.72
C GLY A 8 -31.76 17.56 -0.40
N THR A 9 -32.32 18.40 0.47
CA THR A 9 -31.79 18.68 1.80
C THR A 9 -31.95 17.50 2.79
N GLN A 10 -33.06 16.77 2.74
CA GLN A 10 -33.28 15.56 3.56
C GLN A 10 -32.36 14.41 3.14
N SER A 11 -32.14 14.24 1.83
CA SER A 11 -31.15 13.29 1.31
C SER A 11 -29.72 13.66 1.74
N LEU A 12 -29.38 14.95 1.73
CA LEU A 12 -28.08 15.44 2.20
C LEU A 12 -27.88 15.19 3.71
N ILE A 13 -28.89 15.48 4.54
CA ILE A 13 -28.83 15.21 5.98
C ILE A 13 -28.68 13.70 6.25
N GLN A 14 -29.40 12.85 5.52
CA GLN A 14 -29.26 11.40 5.65
C GLN A 14 -27.84 10.95 5.29
N LYS A 15 -27.26 11.47 4.21
CA LYS A 15 -25.87 11.20 3.83
C LYS A 15 -24.90 11.58 4.95
N TYR A 16 -25.08 12.73 5.61
CA TYR A 16 -24.24 13.11 6.75
C TYR A 16 -24.37 12.16 7.94
N TYR A 17 -25.57 11.69 8.26
CA TYR A 17 -25.76 10.67 9.31
C TYR A 17 -25.12 9.34 8.94
N GLU A 18 -25.18 8.94 7.68
CA GLU A 18 -24.53 7.73 7.18
C GLU A 18 -23.00 7.86 7.22
N GLU A 19 -22.44 9.00 6.81
CA GLU A 19 -21.00 9.28 6.90
C GLU A 19 -20.50 9.28 8.36
N GLU A 20 -21.26 9.87 9.28
CA GLU A 20 -20.92 9.89 10.71
C GLU A 20 -20.94 8.48 11.32
N GLN A 21 -21.96 7.68 10.98
CA GLN A 21 -22.01 6.27 11.39
C GLN A 21 -20.84 5.46 10.82
N GLN A 22 -20.48 5.69 9.55
CA GLN A 22 -19.34 5.03 8.93
C GLN A 22 -18.02 5.42 9.59
N ARG A 23 -17.84 6.70 9.96
CA ARG A 23 -16.65 7.15 10.71
C ARG A 23 -16.57 6.46 12.06
N ALA A 24 -17.66 6.42 12.82
CA ALA A 24 -17.70 5.78 14.12
C ALA A 24 -17.43 4.26 14.04
N ILE A 25 -17.95 3.58 13.01
CA ILE A 25 -17.67 2.15 12.78
C ILE A 25 -16.20 1.95 12.43
N ARG A 26 -15.63 2.82 11.57
CA ARG A 26 -14.22 2.75 11.16
C ARG A 26 -13.28 2.99 12.33
N GLU A 27 -13.60 3.93 13.22
CA GLU A 27 -12.82 4.18 14.43
C GLU A 27 -12.86 2.95 15.35
N LYS A 28 -14.02 2.34 15.54
CA LYS A 28 -14.19 1.08 16.29
C LYS A 28 -13.56 -0.14 15.63
N SER A 29 -13.21 -0.07 14.35
CA SER A 29 -12.51 -1.17 13.68
C SER A 29 -11.00 -1.07 13.78
N MET A 30 -10.47 -0.02 14.42
CA MET A 30 -9.03 0.19 14.60
C MET A 30 -8.58 -0.18 16.02
N ALA A 31 -7.32 -0.62 16.14
CA ALA A 31 -6.67 -0.84 17.43
C ALA A 31 -5.79 0.36 17.82
N GLU A 32 -5.86 0.79 19.09
CA GLU A 32 -5.00 1.85 19.64
C GLU A 32 -3.64 1.29 20.06
N ILE A 33 -2.55 1.94 19.64
CA ILE A 33 -1.18 1.63 20.11
C ILE A 33 -0.61 2.85 20.83
N ARG A 34 -0.09 2.66 22.04
CA ARG A 34 0.56 3.71 22.83
C ARG A 34 2.08 3.59 22.78
N LEU A 35 2.73 4.60 22.20
CA LEU A 35 4.19 4.65 22.03
C LEU A 35 4.84 5.62 23.03
N LYS A 36 6.04 5.28 23.48
CA LYS A 36 6.92 6.19 24.24
C LYS A 36 8.12 6.56 23.37
N LEU A 37 8.27 7.84 23.07
CA LEU A 37 9.31 8.38 22.19
C LEU A 37 10.23 9.32 22.97
N PRO A 38 11.53 9.39 22.64
CA PRO A 38 12.42 10.40 23.21
C PRO A 38 12.02 11.80 22.74
N VAL A 39 12.40 12.81 23.52
CA VAL A 39 12.00 14.20 23.29
C VAL A 39 12.48 14.74 21.93
N SER A 40 13.66 14.32 21.48
CA SER A 40 14.23 14.67 20.17
C SER A 40 13.30 14.28 19.02
N ASP A 41 12.86 13.03 19.03
CA ASP A 41 12.11 12.43 17.93
C ASP A 41 10.66 12.96 17.95
N LEU A 42 10.14 13.21 19.15
CA LEU A 42 8.86 13.89 19.33
C LEU A 42 8.86 15.30 18.73
N ALA A 43 9.94 16.05 18.92
CA ALA A 43 10.09 17.39 18.36
C ALA A 43 10.13 17.32 16.82
N MET A 44 10.88 16.37 16.26
CA MET A 44 10.94 16.18 14.80
C MET A 44 9.58 15.78 14.23
N LEU A 45 8.88 14.83 14.86
CA LEU A 45 7.53 14.41 14.48
C LEU A 45 6.57 15.61 14.46
N ASN A 46 6.60 16.44 15.50
CA ASN A 46 5.76 17.65 15.58
C ASN A 46 6.07 18.66 14.47
N MET A 47 7.34 18.87 14.13
CA MET A 47 7.72 19.80 13.06
C MET A 47 7.28 19.29 11.69
N ILE A 48 7.42 17.99 11.43
CA ILE A 48 6.97 17.37 10.17
C ILE A 48 5.44 17.41 10.08
N ALA A 49 4.73 17.03 11.15
CA ALA A 49 3.26 17.05 11.21
C ALA A 49 2.70 18.45 10.87
N ARG A 50 3.28 19.50 11.48
CA ARG A 50 2.93 20.90 11.18
C ARG A 50 3.21 21.28 9.73
N ARG A 51 4.35 20.86 9.17
CA ARG A 51 4.72 21.18 7.79
C ARG A 51 3.74 20.61 6.77
N PHE A 52 3.19 19.43 7.03
CA PHE A 52 2.27 18.74 6.12
C PHE A 52 0.79 18.87 6.51
N ASN A 53 0.47 19.69 7.51
CA ASN A 53 -0.89 19.85 8.05
C ASN A 53 -1.56 18.50 8.41
N LYS A 54 -0.78 17.58 8.98
CA LYS A 54 -1.25 16.26 9.44
C LYS A 54 -1.30 16.21 10.96
N THR A 55 -2.17 15.36 11.51
CA THR A 55 -2.11 15.05 12.94
C THR A 55 -0.87 14.19 13.24
N ARG A 56 -0.47 14.16 14.51
CA ARG A 56 0.68 13.35 14.95
C ARG A 56 0.42 11.87 14.78
N ASP A 57 -0.83 11.46 15.01
CA ASP A 57 -1.23 10.06 14.97
C ASP A 57 -1.29 9.58 13.51
N ASP A 58 -1.84 10.39 12.59
CA ASP A 58 -1.84 10.09 11.15
C ASP A 58 -0.41 9.95 10.60
N LEU A 59 0.46 10.91 10.94
CA LEU A 59 1.86 10.86 10.50
C LEU A 59 2.59 9.64 11.07
N SER A 60 2.31 9.28 12.33
CA SER A 60 2.94 8.11 12.97
C SER A 60 2.47 6.81 12.32
N SER A 61 1.18 6.71 11.99
CA SER A 61 0.61 5.58 11.26
C SER A 61 1.25 5.41 9.88
N ASP A 62 1.35 6.50 9.11
CA ASP A 62 1.98 6.50 7.77
C ASP A 62 3.45 6.06 7.82
N VAL A 63 4.21 6.63 8.75
CA VAL A 63 5.63 6.31 8.93
C VAL A 63 5.79 4.85 9.36
N MET A 64 4.94 4.36 10.25
CA MET A 64 4.96 2.97 10.69
C MET A 64 4.65 2.01 9.54
N ALA A 65 3.61 2.29 8.74
CA ALA A 65 3.24 1.47 7.58
C ALA A 65 4.39 1.39 6.56
N SER A 66 5.03 2.54 6.26
CA SER A 66 6.19 2.57 5.37
C SER A 66 7.39 1.81 5.96
N ALA A 67 7.69 2.00 7.23
CA ALA A 67 8.81 1.33 7.89
C ALA A 67 8.62 -0.20 7.94
N LEU A 68 7.40 -0.67 8.16
CA LEU A 68 7.09 -2.10 8.14
C LEU A 68 7.34 -2.70 6.74
N LEU A 69 6.92 -2.01 5.67
CA LEU A 69 7.20 -2.44 4.30
C LEU A 69 8.70 -2.44 3.98
N ASP A 70 9.42 -1.40 4.42
CA ASP A 70 10.86 -1.30 4.21
C ASP A 70 11.62 -2.43 4.90
N ILE A 71 11.30 -2.71 6.17
CA ILE A 71 11.88 -3.82 6.92
C ILE A 71 11.53 -5.15 6.25
N PHE A 72 10.25 -5.34 5.90
CA PHE A 72 9.78 -6.55 5.24
C PHE A 72 10.50 -6.79 3.91
N SER A 73 10.75 -5.75 3.11
CA SER A 73 11.46 -5.86 1.83
C SER A 73 12.91 -6.30 1.95
N ARG A 74 13.56 -6.06 3.10
CA ARG A 74 14.97 -6.39 3.34
C ARG A 74 15.21 -7.83 3.79
N LEU A 75 14.16 -8.54 4.18
CA LEU A 75 14.25 -9.95 4.57
C LEU A 75 14.50 -10.85 3.35
N GLU A 76 15.06 -12.04 3.56
CA GLU A 76 15.28 -13.01 2.49
C GLU A 76 13.95 -13.56 1.94
N SER A 77 13.91 -13.94 0.65
CA SER A 77 12.66 -14.38 -0.01
C SER A 77 11.99 -15.58 0.69
N GLY A 78 12.76 -16.52 1.23
CA GLY A 78 12.22 -17.66 1.97
C GLY A 78 11.52 -17.23 3.27
N GLU A 79 12.18 -16.37 4.05
CA GLU A 79 11.66 -15.85 5.31
C GLU A 79 10.45 -14.93 5.09
N ARG A 80 10.50 -14.06 4.07
CA ARG A 80 9.37 -13.17 3.72
C ARG A 80 8.09 -13.93 3.45
N LYS A 81 8.15 -15.06 2.73
CA LYS A 81 6.96 -15.86 2.40
C LYS A 81 6.30 -16.46 3.64
N LEU A 82 7.11 -16.99 4.55
CA LEU A 82 6.60 -17.55 5.80
C LEU A 82 6.01 -16.43 6.68
N LEU A 83 6.76 -15.33 6.84
CA LEU A 83 6.33 -14.20 7.66
C LEU A 83 5.05 -13.55 7.10
N ALA A 84 4.92 -13.40 5.78
CA ALA A 84 3.72 -12.87 5.15
C ALA A 84 2.49 -13.72 5.43
N ARG A 85 2.62 -15.04 5.30
CA ARG A 85 1.51 -15.98 5.58
C ARG A 85 1.09 -15.90 7.05
N ASP A 86 2.06 -15.91 7.96
CA ASP A 86 1.80 -15.90 9.39
C ASP A 86 1.23 -14.53 9.84
N ALA A 87 1.68 -13.43 9.23
CA ALA A 87 1.11 -12.10 9.42
C ALA A 87 -0.34 -12.00 8.92
N ASP A 88 -0.64 -12.53 7.73
CA ASP A 88 -2.01 -12.57 7.20
C ASP A 88 -2.94 -13.46 8.05
N GLU A 89 -2.42 -14.55 8.64
CA GLU A 89 -3.18 -15.35 9.60
C GLU A 89 -3.42 -14.60 10.91
N SER A 90 -2.39 -13.94 11.44
CA SER A 90 -2.50 -13.11 12.65
C SER A 90 -3.47 -11.94 12.43
N SER A 91 -3.46 -11.30 11.25
CA SER A 91 -4.37 -10.20 10.91
C SER A 91 -5.82 -10.63 10.97
N ARG A 92 -6.15 -11.84 10.49
CA ARG A 92 -7.51 -12.40 10.59
C ARG A 92 -7.94 -12.61 12.04
N LYS A 93 -7.04 -13.12 12.89
CA LYS A 93 -7.32 -13.31 14.33
C LYS A 93 -7.54 -11.97 15.03
N LEU A 94 -6.64 -11.02 14.81
CA LEU A 94 -6.75 -9.67 15.38
C LEU A 94 -8.02 -8.94 14.91
N ALA A 95 -8.40 -9.07 13.64
CA ALA A 95 -9.64 -8.48 13.13
C ALA A 95 -10.88 -9.05 13.85
N ALA A 96 -10.88 -10.36 14.14
CA ALA A 96 -11.94 -10.99 14.92
C ALA A 96 -11.94 -10.51 16.38
N ASP A 97 -10.77 -10.44 17.01
CA ASP A 97 -10.62 -9.97 18.39
C ASP A 97 -11.08 -8.50 18.55
N ILE A 98 -10.72 -7.63 17.60
CA ILE A 98 -11.14 -6.21 17.58
C ILE A 98 -12.65 -6.09 17.35
N ALA A 99 -13.22 -6.92 16.46
CA ALA A 99 -14.66 -6.97 16.23
C ALA A 99 -15.41 -7.34 17.52
N GLU A 100 -14.93 -8.35 18.25
CA GLU A 100 -15.49 -8.76 19.54
C GLU A 100 -15.35 -7.67 20.61
N GLU A 101 -14.15 -7.09 20.78
CA GLU A 101 -13.87 -6.08 21.81
C GLU A 101 -14.70 -4.80 21.61
N ASN A 102 -14.86 -4.36 20.35
CA ASN A 102 -15.56 -3.12 20.04
C ASN A 102 -17.06 -3.31 19.71
N GLY A 103 -17.56 -4.55 19.81
CA GLY A 103 -18.96 -4.89 19.56
C GLY A 103 -19.41 -4.61 18.12
N VAL A 104 -18.49 -4.74 17.16
CA VAL A 104 -18.74 -4.58 15.73
C VAL A 104 -18.83 -5.96 15.09
N ASN A 105 -19.73 -6.15 14.12
CA ASN A 105 -19.94 -7.48 13.50
C ASN A 105 -18.71 -7.96 12.73
N GLU A 106 -18.02 -7.05 12.04
CA GLU A 106 -16.87 -7.37 11.20
C GLU A 106 -15.95 -6.16 11.08
N VAL A 107 -14.64 -6.40 11.16
CA VAL A 107 -13.58 -5.42 10.88
C VAL A 107 -13.09 -5.66 9.46
N ASP A 108 -13.05 -4.60 8.64
CA ASP A 108 -12.51 -4.67 7.29
C ASP A 108 -11.01 -4.98 7.33
N SER A 109 -10.67 -6.25 7.13
CA SER A 109 -9.31 -6.75 7.06
C SER A 109 -9.05 -7.30 5.67
N ARG A 110 -8.22 -6.60 4.88
CA ARG A 110 -7.85 -7.03 3.52
C ARG A 110 -7.11 -8.38 3.56
N PRO A 111 -7.72 -9.48 3.08
CA PRO A 111 -7.09 -10.80 3.18
C PRO A 111 -5.91 -10.91 2.21
N GLY A 112 -4.82 -11.53 2.67
CA GLY A 112 -3.65 -11.78 1.83
C GLY A 112 -2.83 -10.53 1.50
N PHE A 113 -2.96 -9.45 2.28
CA PHE A 113 -2.25 -8.20 2.05
C PHE A 113 -0.74 -8.43 1.99
N TRP A 114 -0.16 -9.09 3.01
CA TRP A 114 1.28 -9.31 3.09
C TRP A 114 1.77 -10.32 2.06
N ALA A 115 1.00 -11.37 1.78
CA ALA A 115 1.31 -12.31 0.71
C ALA A 115 1.37 -11.64 -0.67
N ASN A 116 0.51 -10.64 -0.92
CA ASN A 116 0.56 -9.86 -2.15
C ASN A 116 1.76 -8.90 -2.18
N GLN A 117 2.10 -8.26 -1.05
CA GLN A 117 3.32 -7.44 -0.96
C GLN A 117 4.59 -8.26 -1.26
N GLU A 118 4.69 -9.50 -0.76
CA GLU A 118 5.81 -10.39 -1.07
C GLU A 118 5.96 -10.64 -2.58
N LYS A 119 4.86 -10.91 -3.28
CA LYS A 119 4.86 -11.12 -4.73
C LYS A 119 5.34 -9.87 -5.48
N LEU A 120 4.87 -8.69 -5.05
CA LEU A 120 5.27 -7.41 -5.64
C LEU A 120 6.77 -7.16 -5.45
N ILE A 121 7.29 -7.36 -4.24
CA ILE A 121 8.71 -7.21 -3.93
C ILE A 121 9.54 -8.20 -4.77
N THR A 122 9.14 -9.47 -4.81
CA THR A 122 9.85 -10.49 -5.61
C THR A 122 9.82 -10.18 -7.12
N LYS A 123 8.73 -9.61 -7.64
CA LYS A 123 8.65 -9.15 -9.03
C LYS A 123 9.61 -7.97 -9.27
N GLU A 124 9.67 -7.03 -8.34
CA GLU A 124 10.55 -5.87 -8.44
C GLU A 124 12.03 -6.27 -8.35
N GLU A 125 12.40 -7.17 -7.44
CA GLU A 125 13.75 -7.70 -7.33
C GLU A 125 14.21 -8.38 -8.62
N LYS A 126 13.35 -9.21 -9.23
CA LYS A 126 13.63 -9.83 -10.53
C LYS A 126 13.81 -8.79 -11.64
N ARG A 127 13.00 -7.72 -11.64
CA ARG A 127 13.14 -6.61 -12.59
C ARG A 127 14.49 -5.89 -12.41
N ARG A 128 14.87 -5.59 -11.17
CA ARG A 128 16.15 -4.95 -10.84
C ARG A 128 17.34 -5.83 -11.22
N ALA A 129 17.26 -7.15 -10.97
CA ALA A 129 18.30 -8.09 -11.37
C ALA A 129 18.48 -8.15 -12.90
N ARG A 130 17.38 -8.25 -13.66
CA ARG A 130 17.42 -8.24 -15.14
C ARG A 130 18.00 -6.95 -15.71
N LEU A 131 17.67 -5.79 -15.11
CA LEU A 131 18.22 -4.51 -15.55
C LEU A 131 19.72 -4.40 -15.25
N ALA A 132 20.16 -4.87 -14.08
CA ALA A 132 21.57 -4.90 -13.72
C ALA A 132 22.36 -5.85 -14.64
N GLU A 133 21.79 -7.00 -15.03
CA GLU A 133 22.41 -7.91 -15.99
C GLU A 133 22.52 -7.28 -17.39
N LYS A 134 21.46 -6.63 -17.88
CA LYS A 134 21.50 -5.91 -19.16
C LYS A 134 22.53 -4.77 -19.16
N GLN A 135 22.66 -4.03 -18.07
CA GLN A 135 23.67 -2.97 -17.94
C GLN A 135 25.09 -3.55 -17.98
N ARG A 136 25.34 -4.67 -17.29
CA ARG A 136 26.64 -5.35 -17.34
C ARG A 136 26.99 -5.86 -18.73
N MET A 137 26.03 -6.45 -19.45
CA MET A 137 26.27 -6.91 -20.82
C MET A 137 26.59 -5.75 -21.78
N ASN A 138 25.95 -4.59 -21.61
CA ASN A 138 26.25 -3.40 -22.43
C ASN A 138 27.63 -2.80 -22.10
N ASP A 139 28.03 -2.76 -20.82
CA ASP A 139 29.34 -2.26 -20.39
C ASP A 139 30.48 -3.21 -20.84
N GLU A 140 30.23 -4.51 -20.95
CA GLU A 140 31.20 -5.49 -21.46
C GLU A 140 31.32 -5.47 -23.00
N SER A 141 30.27 -5.06 -23.74
CA SER A 141 30.32 -4.95 -25.21
C SER A 141 30.98 -3.68 -25.75
N ASP A 142 31.09 -2.61 -24.94
CA ASP A 142 31.80 -1.37 -25.34
C ASP A 142 33.35 -1.52 -25.28
N GLY A 143 33.86 -2.70 -24.91
CA GLY A 143 35.28 -3.02 -24.80
C GLY A 143 35.90 -3.80 -25.97
N ASP A 144 35.11 -4.24 -26.95
CA ASP A 144 35.59 -5.06 -28.08
C ASP A 144 34.87 -4.71 -29.38
N ASP A 145 35.16 -3.53 -29.93
CA ASP A 145 34.72 -3.12 -31.27
C ASP A 145 35.93 -2.98 -32.21
N LEU A 146 36.37 -4.12 -32.75
CA LEU A 146 36.90 -4.27 -34.10
C LEU A 146 36.49 -5.65 -34.65
N ASP A 147 35.26 -5.81 -35.14
CA ASP A 147 35.07 -6.18 -36.54
C ASP A 147 33.59 -6.06 -36.98
N GLU A 148 33.43 -5.56 -38.19
CA GLU A 148 32.19 -5.22 -38.85
C GLU A 148 31.56 -6.46 -39.52
N ASN A 149 30.22 -6.50 -39.57
CA ASN A 149 29.35 -7.14 -40.60
C ASN A 149 28.36 -8.24 -40.12
N ARG A 150 27.14 -7.78 -39.79
CA ARG A 150 25.84 -8.12 -40.44
C ARG A 150 25.28 -9.55 -40.33
N THR A 151 24.11 -9.70 -39.68
CA THR A 151 22.82 -10.00 -40.35
C THR A 151 21.62 -10.00 -39.40
N THR A 152 20.52 -9.44 -39.87
CA THR A 152 19.14 -9.39 -39.36
C THR A 152 18.45 -10.76 -39.41
N ASP A 153 17.63 -11.12 -38.41
CA ASP A 153 16.15 -11.08 -38.46
C ASP A 153 15.45 -11.89 -37.34
N GLN A 154 14.40 -11.26 -36.80
CA GLN A 154 13.10 -11.76 -36.29
C GLN A 154 13.01 -12.89 -35.24
N GLU A 155 12.51 -12.55 -34.04
CA GLU A 155 11.10 -12.77 -33.63
C GLU A 155 10.86 -12.15 -32.24
N THR A 156 10.08 -11.06 -32.17
CA THR A 156 9.52 -10.54 -30.92
C THR A 156 8.05 -10.24 -31.14
N THR A 157 7.20 -11.19 -30.74
CA THR A 157 5.77 -10.96 -30.53
C THR A 157 5.40 -11.53 -29.17
N ASP A 158 4.57 -10.77 -28.46
CA ASP A 158 3.82 -11.10 -27.25
C ASP A 158 4.52 -10.93 -25.90
N GLN A 159 4.41 -9.72 -25.35
CA GLN A 159 3.68 -9.46 -24.10
C GLN A 159 3.86 -7.98 -23.67
N ASP A 160 3.19 -7.07 -24.38
CA ASP A 160 3.13 -5.63 -24.03
C ASP A 160 1.73 -5.20 -23.57
N SER A 161 0.86 -6.16 -23.22
CA SER A 161 -0.53 -5.88 -22.81
C SER A 161 -0.76 -5.87 -21.29
N ALA A 162 0.27 -6.10 -20.47
CA ALA A 162 0.13 -6.14 -19.00
C ALA A 162 0.63 -4.87 -18.30
N VAL A 163 1.09 -3.87 -19.07
CA VAL A 163 1.72 -2.66 -18.54
C VAL A 163 0.68 -1.56 -18.26
N ALA A 164 -0.43 -1.53 -19.02
CA ALA A 164 -1.49 -0.54 -18.85
C ALA A 164 -2.41 -0.84 -17.65
N ASP A 165 -2.73 -2.10 -17.37
CA ASP A 165 -3.66 -2.45 -16.28
C ASP A 165 -3.06 -2.23 -14.88
N VAL A 166 -1.73 -2.27 -14.74
CA VAL A 166 -1.06 -2.19 -13.43
C VAL A 166 -0.80 -0.75 -12.99
N GLU A 167 -0.62 0.19 -13.93
CA GLU A 167 -0.43 1.61 -13.61
C GLU A 167 -1.74 2.26 -13.13
N VAL A 168 -2.88 1.73 -13.56
CA VAL A 168 -4.22 2.14 -13.11
C VAL A 168 -4.48 1.69 -11.67
N GLU A 169 -4.19 0.43 -11.30
CA GLU A 169 -4.40 -0.05 -9.92
C GLU A 169 -3.53 0.64 -8.87
N ILE A 170 -2.27 0.98 -9.21
CA ILE A 170 -1.39 1.72 -8.28
C ILE A 170 -1.87 3.17 -8.09
N SER A 171 -2.47 3.76 -9.13
CA SER A 171 -3.03 5.11 -9.08
C SER A 171 -4.35 5.15 -8.28
N GLU A 172 -5.20 4.15 -8.40
CA GLU A 172 -6.45 4.03 -7.64
C GLU A 172 -6.19 3.82 -6.13
N VAL A 173 -5.18 3.03 -5.76
CA VAL A 173 -4.82 2.84 -4.34
C VAL A 173 -4.23 4.13 -3.74
N LYS A 174 -3.46 4.91 -4.52
CA LYS A 174 -2.99 6.24 -4.08
C LYS A 174 -4.12 7.26 -3.94
N ALA A 175 -5.11 7.23 -4.84
CA ALA A 175 -6.27 8.11 -4.79
C ALA A 175 -7.23 7.76 -3.64
N ALA A 176 -7.34 6.47 -3.29
CA ALA A 176 -8.14 6.02 -2.14
C ALA A 176 -7.52 6.41 -0.77
N LEU A 177 -6.24 6.77 -0.73
CA LEU A 177 -5.50 7.18 0.47
C LEU A 177 -5.32 8.71 0.60
N THR A 178 -5.77 9.51 -0.37
CA THR A 178 -5.83 10.97 -0.23
C THR A 178 -7.15 11.38 0.41
N PRO A 179 -7.16 12.06 1.57
CA PRO A 179 -8.37 12.70 2.06
C PRO A 179 -8.76 13.79 1.05
N VAL A 180 -9.99 13.71 0.55
CA VAL A 180 -10.62 14.79 -0.19
C VAL A 180 -10.69 15.99 0.75
N ILE A 181 -9.76 16.95 0.59
CA ILE A 181 -9.86 18.27 1.17
C ILE A 181 -10.76 19.06 0.21
N GLU A 182 -12.06 19.12 0.51
CA GLU A 182 -12.95 20.11 -0.09
C GLU A 182 -12.68 21.47 0.61
N GLU A 183 -12.43 22.49 -0.21
CA GLU A 183 -12.34 23.92 0.17
C GLU A 183 -13.70 24.49 0.59
#